data_AF-A0A7Y5FYI6-F1
#
_entry.id   AF-A0A7Y5FYI6-F1
#
_cell.length_a   1.000
_cell.length_b   1.000
_cell.length_c   1.000
_cell.angle_alpha   90.00
_cell.angle_beta   90.00
_cell.angle_gamma   90.00
#
_symmetry.space_group_name_H-M   'P 1'
#
loop_
_entity.id
_entity.type
_entity.pdbx_description
1 polymer ?
#
loop_
_entity_poly.entity_id
_entity_poly.type
_entity_poly.pdbx_seq_one_letter_code
_entity_poly.pdbx_strand_id
1 'polypeptide(L)'
;MKKSLMLKTMLAGLLVMNIAPSAAQDFWGWWGDGKAELSSYQTKTQRYGELREGYAVLVFVTEEISRTTRIKVESEAIPPADRAPVMKLNHVVKFPTGIYDYSLLTSTFSSIESEFGRPPFEPLKISFTAQEWCGHVYQMLIPQRDQVELTLH
;
A
#
# COMPACT_ATOMS: atom_id res chain seq x y z
N MET A 1 -19.27 8.80 -75.27
CA MET A 1 -18.66 7.46 -75.22
C MET A 1 -17.66 7.41 -74.08
N LYS A 2 -17.89 6.50 -73.12
CA LYS A 2 -16.99 5.93 -72.08
C LYS A 2 -16.35 6.85 -71.02
N LYS A 3 -16.54 6.38 -69.77
CA LYS A 3 -16.15 6.89 -68.45
C LYS A 3 -14.63 6.85 -68.23
N SER A 4 -14.12 7.71 -67.35
CA SER A 4 -13.05 7.35 -66.41
C SER A 4 -13.19 8.18 -65.14
N LEU A 5 -13.40 7.49 -64.02
CA LEU A 5 -13.52 8.01 -62.67
C LEU A 5 -12.16 7.81 -62.00
N MET A 6 -11.45 8.89 -61.65
CA MET A 6 -10.26 8.80 -60.80
C MET A 6 -10.59 9.34 -59.41
N LEU A 7 -10.64 8.39 -58.48
CA LEU A 7 -10.74 8.54 -57.04
C LEU A 7 -9.50 9.28 -56.53
N LYS A 8 -9.64 10.52 -56.05
CA LYS A 8 -8.58 11.22 -55.33
C LYS A 8 -8.64 10.85 -53.87
N THR A 9 -7.65 10.08 -53.45
CA THR A 9 -7.35 9.67 -52.08
C THR A 9 -7.28 10.88 -51.16
N MET A 10 -8.15 10.95 -50.15
CA MET A 10 -7.96 11.85 -49.00
C MET A 10 -6.89 11.24 -48.10
N LEU A 11 -5.74 11.90 -48.00
CA LEU A 11 -4.73 11.59 -47.00
C LEU A 11 -5.20 12.23 -45.67
N ALA A 12 -5.81 11.44 -44.81
CA ALA A 12 -6.12 11.87 -43.45
C ALA A 12 -4.79 11.97 -42.68
N GLY A 13 -4.39 13.19 -42.31
CA GLY A 13 -3.26 13.42 -41.44
C GLY A 13 -3.50 12.77 -40.09
N LEU A 14 -2.66 11.79 -39.72
CA LEU A 14 -2.67 11.17 -38.41
C LEU A 14 -2.08 12.20 -37.43
N LEU A 15 -2.95 12.92 -36.73
CA LEU A 15 -2.58 13.70 -35.56
C LEU A 15 -2.16 12.71 -34.47
N VAL A 16 -0.86 12.47 -34.31
CA VAL A 16 -0.35 11.75 -33.14
C VAL A 16 -0.57 12.67 -31.94
N MET A 17 -1.70 12.50 -31.26
CA MET A 17 -1.91 13.12 -29.96
C MET A 17 -0.87 12.54 -29.01
N ASN A 18 -0.03 13.44 -28.49
CA ASN A 18 0.99 13.16 -27.51
C ASN A 18 0.33 12.46 -26.30
N ILE A 19 0.76 11.23 -26.05
CA ILE A 19 0.24 10.35 -25.02
C ILE A 19 0.53 11.02 -23.67
N ALA A 20 -0.50 11.33 -22.88
CA ALA A 20 -0.32 11.79 -21.51
C ALA A 20 0.60 10.81 -20.76
N PRO A 21 1.51 11.27 -19.89
CA PRO A 21 2.26 10.37 -19.03
C PRO A 21 1.28 9.41 -18.35
N SER A 22 1.46 8.11 -18.55
CA SER A 22 0.56 7.09 -17.99
C SER A 22 0.60 7.22 -16.47
N ALA A 23 -0.53 7.07 -15.78
CA ALA A 23 -0.66 7.22 -14.33
C ALA A 23 0.43 6.51 -13.48
N ALA A 24 1.08 5.45 -14.00
CA ALA A 24 2.24 4.81 -13.36
C ALA A 24 3.48 5.72 -13.26
N GLN A 25 3.72 6.57 -14.26
CA GLN A 25 4.81 7.55 -14.25
C GLN A 25 4.58 8.63 -13.19
N ASP A 26 3.32 9.05 -13.01
CA ASP A 26 2.93 10.01 -11.99
C ASP A 26 3.06 9.41 -10.58
N PHE A 27 2.68 8.13 -10.42
CA PHE A 27 2.82 7.41 -9.16
C PHE A 27 4.28 7.35 -8.71
N TRP A 28 5.18 6.81 -9.54
CA TRP A 28 6.59 6.67 -9.17
C TRP A 28 7.32 8.01 -9.13
N GLY A 29 6.85 9.02 -9.87
CA GLY A 29 7.34 10.39 -9.73
C GLY A 29 7.10 10.98 -8.35
N TRP A 30 6.00 10.61 -7.69
CA TRP A 30 5.68 11.05 -6.32
C TRP A 30 6.26 10.11 -5.25
N TRP A 31 6.02 8.80 -5.40
CA TRP A 31 6.31 7.80 -4.38
C TRP A 31 7.68 7.14 -4.51
N GLY A 32 8.38 7.31 -5.63
CA GLY A 32 9.70 6.73 -5.88
C GLY A 32 10.88 7.59 -5.42
N ASP A 33 10.63 8.68 -4.66
CA ASP A 33 11.66 9.65 -4.27
C ASP A 33 12.45 9.25 -3.01
N GLY A 34 12.15 8.07 -2.44
CA GLY A 34 12.76 7.54 -1.23
C GLY A 34 12.30 8.20 0.07
N LYS A 35 11.27 9.05 0.03
CA LYS A 35 10.69 9.69 1.23
C LYS A 35 9.41 8.97 1.67
N ALA A 36 9.02 9.25 2.92
CA ALA A 36 7.74 8.84 3.47
C ALA A 36 6.81 10.05 3.58
N GLU A 37 5.51 9.81 3.46
CA GLU A 37 4.48 10.79 3.79
C GLU A 37 3.95 10.52 5.20
N LEU A 38 3.87 11.58 6.00
CA LEU A 38 3.38 11.51 7.38
C LEU A 38 2.15 12.41 7.55
N SER A 39 1.12 11.86 8.16
CA SER A 39 -0.07 12.60 8.60
C SER A 39 -0.34 12.32 10.07
N SER A 40 -0.67 13.35 10.85
CA SER A 40 -1.02 13.22 12.26
C SER A 40 -2.41 13.78 12.54
N TYR A 41 -3.13 13.13 13.46
CA TYR A 41 -4.49 13.46 13.82
C TYR A 41 -4.69 13.37 15.32
N GLN A 42 -5.55 14.24 15.87
CA GLN A 42 -6.20 14.01 17.15
C GLN A 42 -7.24 12.91 16.97
N THR A 43 -7.31 11.96 17.88
CA THR A 43 -8.30 10.86 17.84
C THR A 43 -9.00 10.68 19.17
N LYS A 44 -10.19 10.08 19.13
CA LYS A 44 -10.96 9.68 20.29
C LYS A 44 -11.25 8.18 20.21
N THR A 45 -10.74 7.42 21.17
CA THR A 45 -10.86 5.96 21.20
C THR A 45 -11.69 5.53 22.40
N GLN A 46 -12.68 4.67 22.21
CA GLN A 46 -13.43 4.10 23.32
C GLN A 46 -12.64 2.94 23.95
N ARG A 47 -12.31 3.05 25.25
CA ARG A 47 -11.66 1.97 26.01
C ARG A 47 -12.16 1.98 27.45
N TYR A 48 -12.52 0.81 27.96
CA TYR A 48 -13.08 0.62 29.31
C TYR A 48 -14.32 1.48 29.59
N GLY A 49 -15.19 1.66 28.60
CA GLY A 49 -16.42 2.46 28.74
C GLY A 49 -16.20 3.97 28.65
N GLU A 50 -14.95 4.45 28.57
CA GLU A 50 -14.62 5.87 28.47
C GLU A 50 -14.10 6.23 27.08
N LEU A 51 -14.39 7.45 26.65
CA LEU A 51 -13.82 8.04 25.44
C LEU A 51 -12.48 8.70 25.79
N ARG A 52 -11.39 8.23 25.19
CA ARG A 52 -10.03 8.65 25.50
C ARG A 52 -9.45 9.46 24.36
N GLU A 53 -8.95 10.65 24.67
CA GLU A 53 -8.24 11.49 23.71
C GLU A 53 -6.83 10.96 23.49
N GLY A 54 -6.40 10.92 22.24
CA GLY A 54 -5.07 10.46 21.87
C GLY A 54 -4.67 11.02 20.52
N TYR A 55 -3.68 10.39 19.91
CA TYR A 55 -3.26 10.75 18.57
C TYR A 55 -3.14 9.53 17.66
N ALA A 56 -3.29 9.79 16.36
CA ALA A 56 -2.96 8.87 15.30
C ALA A 56 -1.84 9.44 14.44
N VAL A 57 -0.92 8.59 13.99
CA VAL A 57 0.09 8.92 12.97
C VAL A 57 -0.02 7.88 11.87
N LEU A 58 -0.19 8.33 10.64
CA LEU A 58 -0.18 7.52 9.44
C LEU A 58 1.14 7.79 8.72
N VAL A 59 1.90 6.73 8.46
CA VAL A 59 3.17 6.78 7.73
C VAL A 59 3.02 5.94 6.46
N PHE A 60 3.05 6.60 5.31
CA PHE A 60 3.03 5.96 4.00
C PHE A 60 4.43 5.95 3.40
N VAL A 61 4.86 4.80 2.86
CA VAL A 61 6.16 4.65 2.21
C VAL A 61 6.10 3.53 1.19
N THR A 62 6.86 3.65 0.10
CA THR A 62 7.10 2.52 -0.80
C THR A 62 8.32 1.72 -0.36
N GLU A 63 8.21 0.40 -0.39
CA GLU A 63 9.34 -0.49 -0.11
C GLU A 63 9.22 -1.80 -0.91
N GLU A 64 10.27 -2.59 -0.91
CA GLU A 64 10.24 -3.95 -1.45
C GLU A 64 10.12 -4.96 -0.30
N ILE A 65 9.27 -5.96 -0.47
CA ILE A 65 9.20 -7.14 0.41
C ILE A 65 9.54 -8.41 -0.37
N SER A 66 10.04 -9.44 0.31
CA SER A 66 10.17 -10.77 -0.28
C SER A 66 8.80 -11.34 -0.63
N ARG A 67 8.61 -11.85 -1.85
CA ARG A 67 7.42 -12.62 -2.25
C ARG A 67 7.23 -13.88 -1.41
N THR A 68 8.31 -14.44 -0.88
CA THR A 68 8.29 -15.66 -0.06
C THR A 68 7.99 -15.35 1.40
N THR A 69 8.79 -14.48 2.04
CA THR A 69 8.69 -14.26 3.50
C THR A 69 7.79 -13.09 3.89
N ARG A 70 7.47 -12.19 2.94
CA ARG A 70 6.74 -10.93 3.20
C ARG A 70 7.44 -10.05 4.25
N ILE A 71 8.76 -10.16 4.33
CA ILE A 71 9.65 -9.33 5.13
C ILE A 71 10.28 -8.31 4.19
N LYS A 72 10.48 -7.08 4.69
CA LYS A 72 11.19 -6.02 3.99
C LYS A 72 12.55 -6.52 3.49
N VAL A 73 12.87 -6.19 2.25
CA VAL A 73 14.16 -6.49 1.65
C VAL A 73 15.18 -5.50 2.20
N GLU A 74 16.15 -6.00 2.95
CA GLU A 74 17.24 -5.18 3.54
C GLU A 74 18.60 -5.46 2.89
N SER A 75 18.71 -6.47 2.02
CA SER A 75 19.97 -6.85 1.38
C SER A 75 19.77 -7.29 -0.06
N GLU A 76 20.87 -7.25 -0.82
CA GLU A 76 20.89 -7.70 -2.21
C GLU A 76 20.80 -9.22 -2.37
N ALA A 77 20.81 -9.97 -1.26
CA ALA A 77 20.72 -11.44 -1.28
C ALA A 77 19.38 -11.96 -1.82
N ILE A 78 18.33 -11.12 -1.80
CA ILE A 78 17.02 -11.45 -2.40
C ILE A 78 17.06 -11.00 -3.87
N PRO A 79 16.96 -11.90 -4.85
CA PRO A 79 16.94 -11.52 -6.27
C PRO A 79 15.77 -10.58 -6.60
N PRO A 80 15.90 -9.61 -7.52
CA PRO A 80 14.80 -8.72 -7.91
C PRO A 80 13.51 -9.45 -8.31
N ALA A 81 13.65 -10.62 -8.96
CA ALA A 81 12.51 -11.48 -9.33
C ALA A 81 11.71 -12.02 -8.13
N ASP A 82 12.28 -11.99 -6.92
CA ASP A 82 11.65 -12.43 -5.67
C ASP A 82 11.20 -11.26 -4.77
N ARG A 83 11.26 -10.01 -5.28
CA ARG A 83 10.85 -8.79 -4.56
C ARG A 83 9.55 -8.21 -5.09
N ALA A 84 8.56 -8.04 -4.23
CA ALA A 84 7.32 -7.35 -4.55
C ALA A 84 7.40 -5.89 -4.07
N PRO A 85 7.21 -4.89 -4.96
CA PRO A 85 7.06 -3.50 -4.55
C PRO A 85 5.71 -3.29 -3.87
N VAL A 86 5.73 -2.66 -2.71
CA VAL A 86 4.53 -2.39 -1.89
C VAL A 86 4.44 -0.95 -1.45
N MET A 87 3.22 -0.45 -1.35
CA MET A 87 2.86 0.70 -0.53
C MET A 87 2.60 0.20 0.89
N LYS A 88 3.45 0.60 1.84
CA LYS A 88 3.24 0.32 3.26
C LYS A 88 2.58 1.51 3.93
N LEU A 89 1.50 1.23 4.65
CA LEU A 89 0.94 2.11 5.68
C LEU A 89 1.30 1.56 7.06
N ASN A 90 1.93 2.38 7.91
CA ASN A 90 1.92 2.19 9.36
C ASN A 90 0.93 3.17 9.99
N HIS A 91 -0.17 2.66 10.53
CA HIS A 91 -1.16 3.41 11.29
C HIS A 91 -0.92 3.21 12.78
N VAL A 92 -0.32 4.20 13.42
CA VAL A 92 -0.04 4.23 14.86
C VAL A 92 -1.16 4.96 15.56
N VAL A 93 -1.70 4.39 16.64
CA VAL A 93 -2.66 5.05 17.53
C VAL A 93 -2.16 4.93 18.96
N LYS A 94 -2.06 6.05 19.67
CA LYS A 94 -1.74 6.06 21.11
C LYS A 94 -2.74 6.88 21.90
N PHE A 95 -3.14 6.36 23.04
CA PHE A 95 -4.05 7.04 23.97
C PHE A 95 -3.83 6.55 25.40
N PRO A 96 -3.99 7.43 26.40
CA PRO A 96 -3.90 7.08 27.81
C PRO A 96 -5.17 6.39 28.29
N THR A 97 -5.01 5.62 29.36
CA THR A 97 -6.13 5.05 30.12
C THR A 97 -6.37 5.65 31.49
N GLY A 98 -5.58 6.67 31.83
CA GLY A 98 -5.52 7.28 33.15
C GLY A 98 -4.17 6.98 33.80
N ILE A 99 -3.88 5.69 34.03
CA ILE A 99 -2.62 5.25 34.68
C ILE A 99 -1.56 4.69 33.73
N TYR A 100 -1.94 4.28 32.51
CA TYR A 100 -1.01 3.79 31.48
C TYR A 100 -1.54 3.99 30.07
N ASP A 101 -0.68 3.84 29.08
CA ASP A 101 -1.02 4.08 27.68
C ASP A 101 -1.22 2.79 26.89
N TYR A 102 -2.09 2.84 25.89
CA TYR A 102 -2.12 1.89 24.80
C TYR A 102 -1.26 2.41 23.64
N SER A 103 -0.41 1.54 23.09
CA SER A 103 0.25 1.75 21.80
C SER A 103 -0.25 0.71 20.81
N LEU A 104 -0.98 1.15 19.79
CA LEU A 104 -1.51 0.31 18.73
C LEU A 104 -0.77 0.62 17.43
N LEU A 105 -0.38 -0.41 16.68
CA LEU A 105 0.19 -0.27 15.34
C LEU A 105 -0.48 -1.26 14.40
N THR A 106 -1.08 -0.74 13.33
CA THR A 106 -1.52 -1.54 12.19
C THR A 106 -0.62 -1.24 11.00
N SER A 107 0.04 -2.26 10.46
CA SER A 107 0.83 -2.16 9.23
C SER A 107 0.10 -2.88 8.09
N THR A 108 -0.14 -2.17 6.99
CA THR A 108 -0.74 -2.75 5.76
C THR A 108 0.27 -2.65 4.63
N PHE A 109 0.52 -3.75 3.94
CA PHE A 109 1.46 -3.84 2.81
C PHE A 109 0.66 -4.15 1.55
N SER A 110 0.37 -3.13 0.74
CA SER A 110 -0.40 -3.28 -0.50
C SER A 110 0.54 -3.36 -1.69
N SER A 111 0.33 -4.36 -2.56
CA SER A 111 1.10 -4.51 -3.80
C SER A 111 0.93 -3.26 -4.69
N ILE A 112 2.00 -2.73 -5.27
CA ILE A 112 1.89 -1.62 -6.24
C ILE A 112 1.53 -2.15 -7.64
N GLU A 113 1.91 -3.40 -7.90
CA GLU A 113 1.67 -4.10 -9.16
C GLU A 113 0.83 -5.35 -8.92
N SER A 114 0.44 -6.03 -9.99
CA SER A 114 -0.28 -7.31 -9.87
C SER A 114 0.62 -8.37 -9.25
N GLU A 115 0.22 -8.93 -8.12
CA GLU A 115 0.98 -9.93 -7.36
C GLU A 115 0.10 -11.15 -7.07
N PHE A 116 0.66 -12.36 -7.17
CA PHE A 116 -0.05 -13.62 -6.89
C PHE A 116 -1.39 -13.79 -7.65
N GLY A 117 -1.48 -13.25 -8.87
CA GLY A 117 -2.70 -13.28 -9.68
C GLY A 117 -3.83 -12.37 -9.18
N ARG A 118 -3.51 -11.41 -8.29
CA ARG A 118 -4.42 -10.38 -7.79
C ARG A 118 -4.11 -9.02 -8.45
N PRO A 119 -5.10 -8.13 -8.57
CA PRO A 119 -4.88 -6.80 -9.14
C PRO A 119 -3.97 -5.94 -8.24
N PRO A 120 -3.42 -4.83 -8.77
CA PRO A 120 -2.65 -3.87 -7.99
C PRO A 120 -3.42 -3.30 -6.81
N PHE A 121 -2.69 -2.79 -5.81
CA PHE A 121 -3.16 -2.18 -4.56
C PHE A 121 -3.90 -3.11 -3.61
N GLU A 122 -3.83 -4.41 -3.85
CA GLU A 122 -4.35 -5.43 -2.96
C GLU A 122 -3.38 -5.72 -1.80
N PRO A 123 -3.87 -5.87 -0.55
CA PRO A 123 -3.02 -6.18 0.60
C PRO A 123 -2.40 -7.56 0.50
N LEU A 124 -1.07 -7.63 0.62
CA LEU A 124 -0.28 -8.86 0.68
C LEU A 124 -0.06 -9.34 2.12
N LYS A 125 -0.09 -8.41 3.08
CA LYS A 125 0.10 -8.64 4.51
C LYS A 125 -0.54 -7.49 5.28
N ILE A 126 -1.23 -7.83 6.36
CA ILE A 126 -1.68 -6.87 7.37
C ILE A 126 -1.19 -7.40 8.71
N SER A 127 -0.57 -6.56 9.53
CA SER A 127 -0.22 -6.92 10.90
C SER A 127 -0.72 -5.89 11.88
N PHE A 128 -1.12 -6.35 13.05
CA PHE A 128 -1.56 -5.53 14.16
C PHE A 128 -0.75 -5.86 15.40
N THR A 129 -0.34 -4.83 16.13
CA THR A 129 0.17 -4.97 17.49
C THR A 129 -0.57 -4.04 18.44
N ALA A 130 -0.76 -4.54 19.65
CA ALA A 130 -1.16 -3.74 20.80
C ALA A 130 -0.15 -3.97 21.92
N GLN A 131 0.27 -2.89 22.58
CA GLN A 131 1.14 -2.95 23.75
C GLN A 131 0.57 -2.07 24.87
N GLU A 132 0.51 -2.63 26.06
CA GLU A 132 0.07 -1.98 27.30
C GLU A 132 0.74 -2.68 28.52
N TRP A 133 0.31 -2.37 29.75
CA TRP A 133 0.98 -2.86 30.95
C TRP A 133 0.80 -4.36 31.24
N CYS A 134 -0.29 -4.98 30.79
CA CYS A 134 -0.52 -6.42 30.91
C CYS A 134 0.21 -7.24 29.84
N GLY A 135 0.79 -6.60 28.82
CA GLY A 135 1.66 -7.24 27.83
C GLY A 135 1.50 -6.70 26.42
N HIS A 136 1.72 -7.59 25.44
CA HIS A 136 1.54 -7.29 24.04
C HIS A 136 0.78 -8.40 23.31
N VAL A 137 0.08 -8.03 22.25
CA VAL A 137 -0.57 -8.96 21.30
C VAL A 137 -0.02 -8.70 19.91
N TYR A 138 0.20 -9.77 19.16
CA TYR A 138 0.54 -9.71 17.75
C TYR A 138 -0.49 -10.48 16.91
N GLN A 139 -0.95 -9.87 15.83
CA GLN A 139 -1.82 -10.51 14.84
C GLN A 139 -1.27 -10.26 13.44
N MET A 140 -1.31 -11.27 12.58
CA MET A 140 -1.00 -11.13 11.16
C MET A 140 -2.09 -11.78 10.31
N LEU A 141 -2.52 -11.08 9.27
CA LEU A 141 -3.39 -11.57 8.22
C LEU A 141 -2.61 -11.61 6.91
N ILE A 142 -2.68 -12.73 6.21
CA ILE A 142 -2.20 -12.89 4.85
C ILE A 142 -3.40 -13.22 3.96
N PRO A 143 -3.94 -12.23 3.23
CA PRO A 143 -5.05 -12.46 2.32
C PRO A 143 -4.61 -13.28 1.11
N GLN A 144 -5.42 -14.28 0.76
CA GLN A 144 -5.33 -15.07 -0.45
C GLN A 144 -6.61 -14.88 -1.26
N ARG A 145 -6.75 -15.55 -2.40
CA ARG A 145 -7.91 -15.37 -3.29
C ARG A 145 -9.25 -15.68 -2.60
N ASP A 146 -9.30 -16.80 -1.88
CA ASP A 146 -10.54 -17.34 -1.30
C ASP A 146 -10.45 -17.58 0.21
N GLN A 147 -9.31 -17.24 0.83
CA GLN A 147 -9.06 -17.47 2.25
C GLN A 147 -8.13 -16.41 2.85
N VAL A 148 -8.08 -16.35 4.18
CA VAL A 148 -7.13 -15.53 4.93
C VAL A 148 -6.39 -16.43 5.90
N GLU A 149 -5.07 -16.42 5.81
CA GLU A 149 -4.22 -17.04 6.82
C GLU A 149 -4.04 -16.08 7.99
N LEU A 150 -4.32 -16.56 9.21
CA LEU A 150 -4.29 -15.78 10.44
C LEU A 150 -3.24 -16.36 11.38
N THR A 151 -2.33 -15.51 11.86
CA THR A 151 -1.39 -15.82 12.95
C THR A 151 -1.70 -14.92 14.15
N LEU A 152 -1.71 -15.50 15.34
CA LEU A 152 -1.98 -14.85 16.63
C LEU A 152 -0.91 -15.25 17.65
N HIS A 153 -0.33 -14.28 18.34
CA HIS A 153 0.59 -14.48 19.46
C HIS A 153 0.23 -13.55 20.64
#